data_AF-A0A5S3PDK7-F1
#
_entry.id   AF-A0A5S3PDK7-F1
#
_cell.length_a   1.000
_cell.length_b   1.000
_cell.length_c   1.000
_cell.angle_alpha   90.00
_cell.angle_beta   90.00
_cell.angle_gamma   90.00
#
_symmetry.space_group_name_H-M   'P 1'
#
loop_
_entity.id
_entity.type
_entity.pdbx_description
1 polymer ?
#
loop_
_entity_poly.entity_id
_entity_poly.type
_entity_poly.pdbx_seq_one_letter_code
_entity_poly.pdbx_strand_id
1 'polypeptide(L)'
;MDGFGTIRLHHRTIKRFKGFSRKFKSSYSETLEAVMDFFEWHGILPSKRFADQINKEEAKTRKRVEAAIAIIRNIEKTQTLPTNIMLEALFGKHEIVRKRKEPKLVETKFEKLTREEWNKKGNKVSRIKYDRLKEKHDSNMEIILNTLNKVQKIEPRFGKPYLKIEISPMELAKLKRQFTN
;
A
#
# COMPACT_ATOMS: atom_id res chain seq x y z
N MET A 1 -33.60 -15.35 41.80
CA MET A 1 -34.55 -15.08 40.71
C MET A 1 -35.45 -13.97 41.23
N ASP A 2 -35.26 -12.75 40.75
CA ASP A 2 -36.17 -11.66 41.10
C ASP A 2 -37.57 -11.96 40.56
N GLY A 3 -38.59 -11.61 41.33
CA GLY A 3 -39.98 -11.76 40.91
C GLY A 3 -40.32 -10.77 39.79
N PHE A 4 -41.32 -11.11 38.96
CA PHE A 4 -41.78 -10.22 37.90
C PHE A 4 -42.69 -9.12 38.46
N GLY A 5 -42.34 -7.87 38.17
CA GLY A 5 -43.19 -6.70 38.42
C GLY A 5 -44.00 -6.30 37.17
N THR A 6 -45.16 -5.66 37.37
CA THR A 6 -46.00 -5.16 36.26
C THR A 6 -45.92 -3.64 36.16
N ILE A 7 -45.55 -3.13 34.99
CA ILE A 7 -45.54 -1.68 34.68
C ILE A 7 -46.61 -1.39 33.62
N ARG A 8 -47.44 -0.38 33.86
CA ARG A 8 -48.43 0.09 32.88
C ARG A 8 -47.79 1.07 31.89
N LEU A 9 -47.80 0.71 30.61
CA LEU A 9 -47.27 1.54 29.52
C LEU A 9 -48.34 1.74 28.45
N HIS A 10 -48.28 2.87 27.74
CA HIS A 10 -49.15 3.08 26.57
C HIS A 10 -48.90 2.03 25.49
N HIS A 11 -49.97 1.58 24.84
CA HIS A 11 -49.91 0.53 23.82
C HIS A 11 -48.92 0.85 22.68
N ARG A 12 -48.85 2.12 22.26
CA ARG A 12 -47.89 2.61 21.26
C ARG A 12 -46.44 2.37 21.70
N THR A 13 -46.12 2.64 22.96
CA THR A 13 -44.79 2.45 23.54
C THR A 13 -44.43 0.97 23.62
N ILE A 14 -45.37 0.12 24.03
CA ILE A 14 -45.19 -1.35 24.07
C ILE A 14 -44.89 -1.89 22.68
N LYS A 15 -45.64 -1.48 21.65
CA LYS A 15 -45.42 -1.93 20.27
C LYS A 15 -44.03 -1.56 19.75
N ARG A 16 -43.58 -0.33 20.05
CA ARG A 16 -42.23 0.14 19.69
C ARG A 16 -41.15 -0.63 20.46
N PHE A 17 -41.32 -0.80 21.77
CA PHE A 17 -40.35 -1.51 22.62
C PHE A 17 -40.22 -2.98 22.22
N LYS A 18 -41.34 -3.65 21.88
CA LYS A 18 -41.32 -5.02 21.36
C LYS A 18 -40.54 -5.15 20.05
N GLY A 19 -40.64 -4.17 19.15
CA GLY A 19 -39.82 -4.14 17.95
C GLY A 19 -38.34 -3.87 18.23
N PHE A 20 -38.05 -3.04 19.24
CA PHE A 20 -36.70 -2.71 19.67
C PHE A 20 -36.00 -3.90 20.36
N SER A 21 -36.62 -4.55 21.35
CA SER A 21 -36.03 -5.68 22.07
C SER A 21 -35.69 -6.86 21.15
N ARG A 22 -36.54 -7.11 20.13
CA ARG A 22 -36.27 -8.12 19.10
C ARG A 22 -34.97 -7.88 18.34
N LYS A 23 -34.53 -6.62 18.19
CA LYS A 23 -33.25 -6.29 17.53
C LYS A 23 -32.05 -6.61 18.43
N PHE A 24 -32.19 -6.43 19.74
CA PHE A 24 -31.15 -6.71 20.72
C PHE A 24 -31.08 -8.19 21.12
N LYS A 25 -32.08 -9.00 20.71
CA LYS A 25 -32.19 -10.45 21.01
C LYS A 25 -32.18 -10.78 22.52
N SER A 26 -32.62 -9.83 23.34
CA SER A 26 -32.65 -9.94 24.82
C SER A 26 -34.07 -10.01 25.35
N SER A 27 -34.23 -10.44 26.61
CA SER A 27 -35.51 -10.36 27.31
C SER A 27 -35.96 -8.91 27.47
N TYR A 28 -37.25 -8.67 27.73
CA TYR A 28 -37.75 -7.30 27.93
C TYR A 28 -37.09 -6.61 29.12
N SER A 29 -36.83 -7.34 30.21
CA SER A 29 -36.15 -6.82 31.39
C SER A 29 -34.70 -6.47 31.08
N GLU A 30 -33.94 -7.39 30.47
CA GLU A 30 -32.56 -7.15 30.06
C GLU A 30 -32.43 -5.98 29.09
N THR A 31 -33.36 -5.86 28.14
CA THR A 31 -33.35 -4.75 27.18
C THR A 31 -33.59 -3.42 27.92
N LEU A 32 -34.46 -3.40 28.93
CA LEU A 32 -34.75 -2.19 29.69
C LEU A 32 -33.56 -1.82 30.57
N GLU A 33 -32.93 -2.80 31.23
CA GLU A 33 -31.73 -2.64 32.05
C GLU A 33 -30.56 -2.10 31.22
N ALA A 34 -30.27 -2.72 30.07
CA ALA A 34 -29.23 -2.25 29.16
C ALA A 34 -29.47 -0.81 28.66
N VAL A 35 -30.74 -0.41 28.48
CA VAL A 35 -31.08 0.97 28.13
C VAL A 35 -30.82 1.91 29.30
N MET A 36 -31.17 1.54 30.53
CA MET A 36 -30.89 2.33 31.73
C MET A 36 -29.38 2.48 31.94
N ASP A 37 -28.63 1.37 31.90
CA ASP A 37 -27.18 1.35 32.01
C ASP A 37 -26.51 2.23 30.95
N PHE A 38 -26.99 2.19 29.71
CA PHE A 38 -26.48 3.05 28.65
C PHE A 38 -26.62 4.54 29.00
N PHE A 39 -27.79 4.97 29.48
CA PHE A 39 -28.00 6.37 29.84
C PHE A 39 -27.18 6.78 31.06
N GLU A 40 -27.06 5.91 32.06
CA GLU A 40 -26.29 6.17 33.28
C GLU A 40 -24.78 6.21 33.00
N TRP A 41 -24.23 5.21 32.31
CA TRP A 41 -22.80 5.15 31.99
C TRP A 41 -22.36 6.29 31.09
N HIS A 42 -23.21 6.69 30.13
CA HIS A 42 -22.87 7.80 29.24
C HIS A 42 -23.25 9.18 29.79
N GLY A 43 -23.92 9.25 30.96
CA GLY A 43 -24.35 10.52 31.57
C GLY A 43 -25.27 11.35 30.67
N ILE A 44 -26.04 10.68 29.79
CA ILE A 44 -26.89 11.35 28.81
C ILE A 44 -28.30 11.47 29.38
N LEU A 45 -28.84 12.68 29.42
CA LEU A 45 -30.25 12.87 29.77
C LEU A 45 -31.09 12.76 28.49
N PRO A 46 -32.09 11.86 28.43
CA PRO A 46 -33.00 11.74 27.29
C PRO A 46 -33.75 13.04 26.93
N SER A 47 -33.79 14.00 27.86
CA SER A 47 -34.44 15.31 27.73
C SER A 47 -33.57 16.38 27.06
N LYS A 48 -32.25 16.18 26.95
CA LYS A 48 -31.33 17.14 26.30
C LYS A 48 -31.03 16.69 24.87
N ARG A 49 -30.80 17.65 23.97
CA ARG A 49 -30.42 17.36 22.57
C ARG A 49 -29.13 16.55 22.56
N PHE A 50 -29.24 15.25 22.28
CA PHE A 50 -28.13 14.29 22.18
C PHE A 50 -26.94 14.80 21.36
N ALA A 51 -27.20 15.54 20.28
CA ALA A 51 -26.18 16.09 19.40
C ALA A 51 -25.23 17.06 20.13
N ASP A 52 -25.75 17.92 21.02
CA ASP A 52 -24.96 18.94 21.69
C ASP A 52 -24.02 18.34 22.75
N GLN A 53 -24.39 17.18 23.32
CA GLN A 53 -23.55 16.48 24.30
C GLN A 53 -22.42 15.70 23.63
N ILE A 54 -22.69 14.99 22.52
CA ILE A 54 -21.66 14.29 21.74
C ILE A 54 -20.62 15.29 21.22
N ASN A 55 -21.06 16.40 20.64
CA ASN A 55 -20.16 17.45 20.13
C ASN A 55 -19.25 18.02 21.22
N LYS A 56 -19.74 18.15 22.46
CA LYS A 56 -18.94 18.64 23.61
C LYS A 56 -17.91 17.61 24.07
N GLU A 57 -18.27 16.34 24.12
CA GLU A 57 -17.33 15.27 24.49
C GLU A 57 -16.27 15.03 23.41
N GLU A 58 -16.64 15.12 22.13
CA GLU A 58 -15.69 15.12 21.01
C GLU A 58 -14.73 16.31 21.09
N ALA A 59 -15.23 17.52 21.40
CA ALA A 59 -14.39 18.69 21.58
C ALA A 59 -13.41 18.56 22.76
N LYS A 60 -13.85 17.98 23.89
CA LYS A 60 -12.95 17.67 25.03
C LYS A 60 -11.88 16.66 24.65
N THR A 61 -12.26 15.60 23.94
CA THR A 61 -11.34 14.56 23.48
C THR A 61 -10.29 15.14 22.53
N ARG A 62 -10.71 15.98 21.58
CA ARG A 62 -9.82 16.69 20.68
C ARG A 62 -8.80 17.56 21.42
N LYS A 63 -9.24 18.35 22.42
CA LYS A 63 -8.33 19.15 23.25
C LYS A 63 -7.31 18.29 24.02
N ARG A 64 -7.72 17.12 24.52
CA ARG A 64 -6.81 16.17 25.18
C ARG A 64 -5.76 15.63 24.22
N VAL A 65 -6.16 15.27 23.00
CA VAL A 65 -5.24 14.81 21.94
C VAL A 65 -4.27 15.92 21.54
N GLU A 66 -4.75 17.15 21.34
CA GLU A 66 -3.91 18.31 21.04
C GLU A 66 -2.89 18.59 22.16
N ALA A 67 -3.31 18.48 23.42
CA ALA A 67 -2.41 18.60 24.57
C ALA A 67 -1.36 17.47 24.62
N ALA A 68 -1.76 16.22 24.37
CA ALA A 68 -0.82 15.10 24.30
C ALA A 68 0.22 15.29 23.18
N ILE A 69 -0.21 15.73 21.99
CA ILE A 69 0.70 16.08 20.89
C ILE A 69 1.68 17.18 21.31
N ALA A 70 1.20 18.22 22.00
CA ALA A 70 2.04 19.29 22.48
C ALA A 70 3.09 18.80 23.50
N ILE A 71 2.70 17.92 24.43
CA ILE A 71 3.61 17.29 25.40
C ILE A 71 4.67 16.45 24.68
N ILE A 72 4.26 15.57 23.76
CA ILE A 72 5.18 14.71 23.01
C ILE A 72 6.17 15.56 22.21
N ARG A 73 5.69 16.61 21.53
CA ARG A 73 6.55 17.53 20.77
C ARG A 73 7.51 18.31 21.66
N ASN A 74 7.12 18.62 22.90
CA ASN A 74 8.00 19.26 23.87
C ASN A 74 9.10 18.29 24.33
N ILE A 75 8.74 17.06 24.69
CA ILE A 75 9.70 15.99 25.03
C ILE A 75 10.67 15.77 23.86
N GLU A 76 10.17 15.79 22.63
CA GLU A 76 10.99 15.62 21.44
C GLU A 76 12.05 16.73 21.31
N LYS A 77 11.63 18.00 21.44
CA LYS A 77 12.54 19.15 21.32
C LYS A 77 13.54 19.24 22.46
N THR A 78 13.15 18.91 23.69
CA THR A 78 13.97 19.12 24.89
C THR A 78 14.89 17.96 25.20
N GLN A 79 14.45 16.71 24.98
CA GLN A 79 15.18 15.52 25.40
C GLN A 79 15.66 14.70 24.21
N THR A 80 14.76 14.24 23.34
CA THR A 80 15.12 13.20 22.37
C THR A 80 15.92 13.75 21.19
N LEU A 81 15.60 14.95 20.68
CA LEU A 81 16.30 15.55 19.55
C LEU A 81 17.76 15.92 19.88
N PRO A 82 18.08 16.61 21.00
CA PRO A 82 19.47 16.90 21.35
C PRO A 82 20.27 15.62 21.65
N THR A 83 19.65 14.63 22.32
CA THR A 83 20.29 13.34 22.59
C THR A 83 20.61 12.60 21.29
N ASN A 84 19.68 12.61 20.33
CA ASN A 84 19.92 12.00 19.02
C ASN A 84 21.05 12.72 18.26
N ILE A 85 21.10 14.06 18.29
CA ILE A 85 22.21 14.84 17.70
C ILE A 85 23.54 14.49 18.37
N MET A 86 23.56 14.39 19.70
CA MET A 86 24.76 14.03 20.46
C MET A 86 25.25 12.62 20.13
N LEU A 87 24.32 11.65 20.01
CA LEU A 87 24.64 10.29 19.58
C LEU A 87 25.14 10.27 18.12
N GLU A 88 24.49 10.99 17.20
CA GLU A 88 24.96 11.16 15.81
C GLU A 88 26.37 11.78 15.75
N ALA A 89 26.71 12.69 16.68
CA ALA A 89 28.02 13.31 16.78
C ALA A 89 29.09 12.38 17.38
N LEU A 90 28.75 11.61 18.43
CA LEU A 90 29.66 10.69 19.12
C LEU A 90 30.04 9.49 18.26
N PHE A 91 29.07 8.89 17.58
CA PHE A 91 29.32 7.72 16.74
C PHE A 91 29.70 8.10 15.30
N GLY A 92 29.59 9.38 14.96
CA GLY A 92 29.60 9.84 13.58
C GLY A 92 28.51 9.12 12.76
N LYS A 93 28.25 9.56 11.54
CA LYS A 93 27.47 8.74 10.60
C LYS A 93 28.33 7.62 10.00
N HIS A 94 29.06 6.88 10.83
CA HIS A 94 29.77 5.70 10.36
C HIS A 94 28.90 4.47 10.60
N GLU A 95 28.11 4.18 9.56
CA GLU A 95 27.74 2.84 9.07
C GLU A 95 26.35 2.24 9.32
N ILE A 96 25.48 2.75 10.18
CA ILE A 96 24.16 2.10 10.35
C ILE A 96 23.04 3.09 10.03
N VAL A 97 22.27 2.75 9.00
CA VAL A 97 21.17 3.54 8.43
C VAL A 97 21.64 4.71 7.56
N ARG A 98 21.96 4.40 6.30
CA ARG A 98 21.73 5.34 5.19
C ARG A 98 20.33 5.93 5.42
N LYS A 99 20.23 7.20 5.81
CA LYS A 99 18.95 7.92 5.94
C LYS A 99 18.19 7.67 4.64
N ARG A 100 17.25 6.71 4.65
CA ARG A 100 16.26 6.57 3.59
C ARG A 100 15.51 7.88 3.69
N LYS A 101 15.81 8.81 2.78
CA LYS A 101 15.06 10.05 2.64
C LYS A 101 13.60 9.64 2.65
N GLU A 102 12.86 10.03 3.69
CA GLU A 102 11.41 9.86 3.70
C GLU A 102 10.92 10.47 2.38
N PRO A 103 10.23 9.69 1.53
CA PRO A 103 9.75 10.23 0.27
C PRO A 103 8.76 11.33 0.63
N LYS A 104 9.15 12.59 0.39
CA LYS A 104 8.22 13.71 0.41
C LYS A 104 7.08 13.32 -0.52
N LEU A 105 5.86 13.23 0.02
CA LEU A 105 4.65 13.10 -0.77
C LEU A 105 4.49 14.40 -1.56
N VAL A 106 5.13 14.45 -2.73
CA VAL A 106 4.89 15.48 -3.72
C VAL A 106 3.62 15.06 -4.42
N GLU A 107 2.57 15.88 -4.32
CA GLU A 107 1.38 15.72 -5.13
C GLU A 107 1.81 15.68 -6.60
N THR A 108 1.74 14.50 -7.22
CA THR A 108 1.97 14.35 -8.65
C THR A 108 0.84 15.07 -9.36
N LYS A 109 1.08 16.32 -9.75
CA LYS A 109 0.31 16.98 -10.79
C LYS A 109 0.35 16.04 -12.01
N PHE A 110 -0.78 15.43 -12.34
CA PHE A 110 -0.89 14.64 -13.55
C PHE A 110 -0.75 15.59 -14.73
N GLU A 111 0.47 15.75 -15.24
CA GLU A 111 0.71 16.36 -16.54
C GLU A 111 -0.08 15.54 -17.57
N LYS A 112 -1.09 16.16 -18.20
CA LYS A 112 -1.82 15.58 -19.32
C LYS A 112 -0.88 15.56 -20.53
N LEU A 113 0.05 14.61 -20.54
CA LEU A 113 0.99 14.39 -21.64
C LEU A 113 0.21 13.87 -22.85
N THR A 114 0.52 14.38 -24.04
CA THR A 114 0.02 13.79 -25.29
C THR A 114 0.64 12.42 -25.52
N ARG A 115 -0.01 11.58 -26.34
CA ARG A 115 0.40 10.19 -26.61
C ARG A 115 1.86 10.08 -27.10
N GLU A 116 2.32 11.09 -27.84
CA GLU A 116 3.69 11.18 -28.35
C GLU A 116 4.73 11.45 -27.25
N GLU A 117 4.42 12.33 -26.30
CA GLU A 117 5.28 12.63 -25.15
C GLU A 117 5.34 11.45 -24.18
N TRP A 118 4.23 10.72 -24.04
CA TRP A 118 4.17 9.49 -23.26
C TRP A 118 5.04 8.38 -23.85
N ASN A 119 5.02 8.22 -25.18
CA ASN A 119 5.91 7.29 -25.89
C ASN A 119 7.39 7.67 -25.74
N LYS A 120 7.73 8.97 -25.70
CA LYS A 120 9.10 9.45 -25.43
C LYS A 120 9.55 9.21 -23.98
N LYS A 121 8.65 9.28 -22.99
CA LYS A 121 8.94 8.96 -21.58
C LYS A 121 9.02 7.44 -21.33
N GLY A 122 8.16 6.65 -21.98
CA GLY A 122 8.07 5.19 -21.81
C GLY A 122 9.34 4.43 -22.23
N ASN A 123 10.13 4.98 -23.14
CA ASN A 123 11.38 4.37 -23.63
C ASN A 123 12.61 4.65 -22.75
N LYS A 124 12.46 5.33 -21.61
CA LYS A 124 13.57 5.58 -20.69
C LYS A 124 13.80 4.38 -19.77
N VAL A 125 14.72 3.51 -20.17
CA VAL A 125 15.26 2.47 -19.28
C VAL A 125 16.30 3.08 -18.34
N SER A 126 16.40 2.55 -17.12
CA SER A 126 17.50 2.88 -16.21
C SER A 126 18.85 2.60 -16.88
N ARG A 127 19.88 3.41 -16.60
CA ARG A 127 21.23 3.27 -17.18
C ARG A 127 21.78 1.85 -17.02
N ILE A 128 21.60 1.26 -15.84
CA ILE A 128 21.99 -0.12 -15.54
C ILE A 128 21.27 -1.14 -16.45
N LYS A 129 19.98 -0.91 -16.74
CA LYS A 129 19.19 -1.78 -17.62
C LYS A 129 19.58 -1.59 -19.08
N TYR A 130 19.89 -0.36 -19.48
CA TYR A 130 20.40 -0.05 -20.82
C TYR A 130 21.74 -0.76 -21.07
N ASP A 131 22.69 -0.62 -20.15
CA ASP A 131 24.03 -1.20 -20.29
C ASP A 131 23.96 -2.73 -20.44
N ARG A 132 23.15 -3.40 -19.60
CA ARG A 132 22.91 -4.85 -19.71
C ARG A 132 22.25 -5.27 -21.03
N LEU A 133 21.27 -4.50 -21.50
CA LEU A 133 20.61 -4.79 -22.77
C LEU A 133 21.56 -4.61 -23.95
N LYS A 134 22.43 -3.61 -23.88
CA LYS A 134 23.47 -3.35 -24.87
C LYS A 134 24.49 -4.47 -24.90
N GLU A 135 25.03 -4.87 -23.75
CA GLU A 135 25.97 -6.00 -23.64
C GLU A 135 25.37 -7.30 -24.19
N LYS A 136 24.11 -7.61 -23.84
CA LYS A 136 23.40 -8.79 -24.36
C LYS A 136 23.23 -8.71 -25.88
N HIS A 137 22.89 -7.54 -26.40
CA HIS A 137 22.75 -7.32 -27.83
C HIS A 137 24.09 -7.51 -28.55
N ASP A 138 25.17 -6.94 -28.03
CA ASP A 138 26.50 -7.02 -28.64
C ASP A 138 27.01 -8.47 -28.67
N SER A 139 26.83 -9.21 -27.57
CA SER A 139 27.15 -10.65 -27.52
C SER A 139 26.31 -11.47 -28.51
N ASN A 140 25.02 -11.18 -28.63
CA ASN A 140 24.15 -11.86 -29.58
C ASN A 140 24.56 -11.58 -31.04
N MET A 141 24.95 -10.34 -31.34
CA MET A 141 25.41 -9.96 -32.67
C MET A 141 26.72 -10.64 -33.04
N GLU A 142 27.66 -10.74 -32.10
CA GLU A 142 28.92 -11.45 -32.32
C GLU A 142 28.70 -12.95 -32.61
N ILE A 143 27.77 -13.59 -31.89
CA ILE A 143 27.37 -14.98 -32.14
C ILE A 143 26.75 -15.11 -33.54
N ILE A 144 25.83 -14.21 -33.92
CA ILE A 144 25.18 -14.24 -35.23
C ILE A 144 26.22 -14.07 -36.34
N LEU A 145 27.12 -13.08 -36.25
CA LEU A 145 28.18 -12.87 -37.23
C LEU A 145 29.08 -14.10 -37.38
N ASN A 146 29.48 -14.71 -36.27
CA ASN A 146 30.27 -15.94 -36.30
C ASN A 146 29.52 -17.11 -36.96
N THR A 147 28.21 -17.22 -36.76
CA THR A 147 27.40 -18.25 -37.44
C THR A 147 27.22 -17.96 -38.92
N LEU A 148 27.06 -16.70 -39.32
CA LEU A 148 26.91 -16.29 -40.71
C LEU A 148 28.18 -16.52 -41.52
N ASN A 149 29.36 -16.35 -40.91
CA ASN A 149 30.64 -16.65 -41.53
C ASN A 149 30.82 -18.15 -41.87
N LYS A 150 30.11 -19.04 -41.18
CA LYS A 150 30.11 -20.50 -41.44
C LYS A 150 29.08 -20.92 -42.50
N VAL A 151 28.37 -19.96 -43.10
CA VAL A 151 27.36 -20.24 -44.13
C VAL A 151 28.03 -20.29 -45.49
N GLN A 152 27.88 -21.41 -46.19
CA GLN A 152 28.37 -21.59 -47.54
C GLN A 152 27.20 -21.77 -48.50
N LYS A 153 27.29 -21.13 -49.67
CA LYS A 153 26.33 -21.31 -50.75
C LYS A 153 26.73 -22.55 -51.54
N ILE A 154 25.82 -23.51 -51.66
CA ILE A 154 26.00 -24.71 -52.46
C ILE A 154 25.05 -24.63 -53.66
N GLU A 155 25.62 -24.75 -54.85
CA GLU A 155 24.87 -24.82 -56.10
C GLU A 155 24.95 -26.26 -56.64
N PRO A 156 23.93 -27.10 -56.39
CA PRO A 156 23.91 -28.47 -56.89
C PRO A 156 23.61 -28.52 -58.40
N ARG A 157 24.09 -29.57 -59.07
CA ARG A 157 23.90 -29.77 -60.53
C ARG A 157 22.43 -29.90 -60.96
N PHE A 158 21.56 -30.29 -60.03
CA PHE A 158 20.12 -30.33 -60.23
C PHE A 158 19.42 -29.73 -59.01
N GLY A 159 18.46 -28.84 -59.26
CA GLY A 159 17.70 -28.14 -58.23
C GLY A 159 18.19 -26.71 -57.97
N LYS A 160 17.53 -26.05 -57.03
CA LYS A 160 17.82 -24.65 -56.66
C LYS A 160 18.99 -24.60 -55.67
N PRO A 161 19.83 -23.55 -55.73
CA PRO A 161 20.93 -23.38 -54.78
C PRO A 161 20.40 -23.18 -53.35
N TYR A 162 21.12 -23.70 -52.37
CA TYR A 162 20.77 -23.58 -50.95
C TYR A 162 21.99 -23.19 -50.12
N LEU A 163 21.72 -22.67 -48.92
CA LEU A 163 22.75 -22.28 -47.96
C LEU A 163 22.94 -23.42 -46.94
N LYS A 164 24.17 -23.89 -46.79
CA LYS A 164 24.56 -24.87 -45.78
C LYS A 164 25.30 -24.15 -44.67
N ILE A 165 24.95 -24.45 -43.42
CA ILE A 165 25.65 -23.93 -42.24
C ILE A 165 26.38 -25.09 -41.58
N GLU A 166 27.70 -24.99 -41.46
CA GLU A 166 28.51 -26.02 -40.81
C GLU A 166 28.65 -25.73 -39.31
N ILE A 167 27.74 -26.30 -38.52
CA ILE A 167 27.72 -26.18 -37.06
C ILE A 167 27.44 -27.52 -36.40
N SER A 168 27.93 -27.70 -35.17
CA SER A 168 27.64 -28.88 -34.37
C SER A 168 26.14 -28.92 -33.98
N PRO A 169 25.51 -30.12 -33.90
CA PRO A 169 24.14 -30.26 -33.41
C PRO A 169 23.92 -29.61 -32.03
N MET A 170 24.96 -29.62 -31.19
CA MET A 170 24.94 -29.03 -29.85
C MET A 170 24.97 -27.50 -29.88
N GLU A 171 25.71 -26.91 -30.83
CA GLU A 171 25.73 -25.46 -31.08
C GLU A 171 24.38 -24.98 -31.62
N LEU A 172 23.75 -25.73 -32.53
CA LEU A 172 22.43 -25.42 -33.06
C LEU A 172 21.35 -25.44 -31.96
N ALA A 173 21.39 -26.44 -31.07
CA ALA A 173 20.46 -26.53 -29.94
C ALA A 173 20.64 -25.34 -28.97
N LYS A 174 21.89 -24.93 -28.72
CA LYS A 174 22.21 -23.77 -27.89
C LYS A 174 21.70 -22.46 -28.50
N LEU A 175 21.90 -22.25 -29.80
CA LEU A 175 21.40 -21.09 -30.54
C LEU A 175 19.87 -21.02 -30.49
N LYS A 176 19.18 -22.14 -30.78
CA LYS A 176 17.72 -22.19 -30.67
C LYS A 176 17.24 -21.79 -29.28
N ARG A 177 17.82 -22.35 -28.22
CA ARG A 177 17.46 -21.99 -26.83
C ARG A 177 17.70 -20.52 -26.49
N GLN A 178 18.73 -19.88 -27.06
CA GLN A 178 19.05 -18.47 -26.78
C GLN A 178 18.10 -17.47 -27.45
N PHE A 179 17.47 -17.83 -28.58
CA PHE A 179 16.62 -16.93 -29.37
C PHE A 179 15.12 -17.27 -29.37
N THR A 180 14.69 -18.34 -28.69
CA THR A 180 13.27 -18.74 -28.63
C THR A 180 12.55 -18.27 -27.35
N ASN A 181 13.27 -17.62 -26.41
CA ASN A 181 12.72 -17.03 -25.18
C ASN A 181 12.85 -15.50 -25.17
#